data_AF-A0A2V1D2B4-F1
#
_entry.id   AF-A0A2V1D2B4-F1
#
_cell.length_a   1.000
_cell.length_b   1.000
_cell.length_c   1.000
_cell.angle_alpha   90.00
_cell.angle_beta   90.00
_cell.angle_gamma   90.00
#
_symmetry.space_group_name_H-M   'P 1'
#
loop_
_entity.id
_entity.type
_entity.pdbx_description
1 polymer ?
#
loop_
_entity_poly.entity_id
_entity_poly.type
_entity_poly.pdbx_seq_one_letter_code
_entity_poly.pdbx_strand_id
1 'polypeptide(L)'
;MSARDIVATTTYITAKNMVTNYHRLLNTFSPNQKVDELFICGLGANNMNVVDHIKTALPDITTKSLDDIGIPGNAKASLRCAQLGLETLLGHAIDCVPVQTKEQQQQRLSGFMSKGKRWEETKKQILKFCGGNKILKEIALPNSLGIAFS
;
A
#
# COMPACT_ATOMS: atom_id res chain seq x y z
N MET A 1 31.59 21.31 -5.01
CA MET A 1 30.70 20.22 -5.46
C MET A 1 29.91 20.71 -6.65
N SER A 2 29.83 19.92 -7.72
CA SER A 2 28.99 20.20 -8.87
C SER A 2 27.51 19.90 -8.58
N ALA A 3 26.59 20.42 -9.38
CA ALA A 3 25.17 20.05 -9.29
C ALA A 3 24.96 18.53 -9.46
N ARG A 4 25.80 17.88 -10.28
CA ARG A 4 25.78 16.42 -10.46
C ARG A 4 26.21 15.68 -9.19
N ASP A 5 27.23 16.19 -8.50
CA ASP A 5 27.72 15.60 -7.25
C ASP A 5 26.64 15.68 -6.16
N ILE A 6 25.88 16.79 -6.11
CA ILE A 6 24.76 16.96 -5.19
C ILE A 6 23.67 15.91 -5.46
N VAL A 7 23.21 15.81 -6.71
CA VAL A 7 22.17 14.82 -7.10
C VAL A 7 22.63 13.39 -6.81
N ALA A 8 23.88 13.05 -7.15
CA ALA A 8 24.45 11.73 -6.86
C ALA A 8 24.49 11.44 -5.35
N THR A 9 24.93 12.41 -4.55
CA THR A 9 25.01 12.28 -3.09
C THR A 9 23.62 12.11 -2.47
N THR A 10 22.64 12.93 -2.85
CA THR A 10 21.27 12.82 -2.35
C THR A 10 20.61 11.49 -2.74
N THR A 11 20.86 11.03 -3.98
CA THR A 11 20.37 9.73 -4.46
C THR A 11 20.99 8.58 -3.67
N TYR A 12 22.31 8.64 -3.42
CA TYR A 12 23.03 7.67 -2.62
C TYR A 12 22.53 7.61 -1.17
N ILE A 13 22.32 8.77 -0.53
CA ILE A 13 21.77 8.84 0.84
C ILE A 13 20.41 8.14 0.90
N THR A 14 19.56 8.35 -0.10
CA THR A 14 18.24 7.69 -0.19
C THR A 14 18.39 6.17 -0.25
N ALA A 15 19.22 5.67 -1.16
CA ALA A 15 19.43 4.22 -1.33
C ALA A 15 20.05 3.60 -0.07
N LYS A 16 21.06 4.24 0.52
CA LYS A 16 21.70 3.80 1.77
C LYS A 16 20.72 3.74 2.94
N ASN A 17 19.82 4.72 3.04
CA ASN A 17 18.79 4.73 4.08
C ASN A 17 17.78 3.59 3.90
N MET A 18 17.45 3.22 2.66
CA MET A 18 16.58 2.06 2.38
C MET A 18 17.24 0.77 2.87
N VAL A 19 18.50 0.52 2.52
CA VAL A 19 19.27 -0.67 2.96
C VAL A 19 19.40 -0.72 4.48
N THR A 20 19.74 0.42 5.09
CA THR A 20 19.87 0.52 6.55
C THR A 20 18.56 0.18 7.26
N ASN A 21 17.44 0.73 6.79
CA ASN A 21 16.14 0.42 7.36
C ASN A 21 15.69 -1.01 7.07
N TYR A 22 16.01 -1.56 5.91
CA TYR A 22 15.73 -2.95 5.58
C TYR A 22 16.33 -3.89 6.62
N HIS A 23 17.63 -3.79 6.90
CA HIS A 23 18.29 -4.62 7.92
C HIS A 23 17.72 -4.37 9.32
N ARG A 24 17.52 -3.10 9.70
CA ARG A 24 16.98 -2.74 11.01
C ARG A 24 15.59 -3.37 11.23
N LEU A 25 14.70 -3.21 10.26
CA LEU A 25 13.32 -3.69 10.36
C LEU A 25 13.27 -5.22 10.38
N LEU A 26 14.03 -5.91 9.52
CA LEU A 26 14.05 -7.37 9.54
C LEU A 26 14.60 -7.93 10.85
N ASN A 27 15.72 -7.39 11.34
CA ASN A 27 16.28 -7.84 12.62
C ASN A 27 15.32 -7.59 13.79
N THR A 28 14.47 -6.56 13.71
CA THR A 28 13.51 -6.21 14.77
C THR A 28 12.25 -7.07 14.73
N PHE A 29 11.65 -7.27 13.55
CA PHE A 29 10.31 -7.84 13.42
C PHE A 29 10.29 -9.28 12.91
N SER A 30 11.36 -9.71 12.27
CA SER A 30 11.49 -10.99 11.59
C SER A 30 12.89 -11.60 11.85
N PRO A 31 13.31 -11.74 13.13
CA PRO A 31 14.64 -12.25 13.44
C PRO A 31 14.82 -13.65 12.83
N ASN A 32 15.99 -13.88 12.22
CA ASN A 32 16.36 -15.13 11.55
C ASN A 32 15.56 -15.48 10.28
N GLN A 33 14.68 -14.60 9.77
CA GLN A 33 14.07 -14.82 8.47
C GLN A 33 15.02 -14.39 7.35
N LYS A 34 15.20 -15.27 6.37
CA LYS A 34 15.84 -14.93 5.11
C LYS A 34 14.78 -14.37 4.14
N VAL A 35 15.12 -13.28 3.46
CA VAL A 35 14.30 -12.73 2.38
C VAL A 35 14.89 -13.20 1.05
N ASP A 36 14.08 -13.82 0.22
CA ASP A 36 14.51 -14.33 -1.09
C ASP A 36 14.32 -13.30 -2.21
N GLU A 37 13.24 -12.51 -2.14
CA GLU A 37 12.86 -11.55 -3.17
C GLU A 37 12.47 -10.18 -2.59
N LEU A 38 12.85 -9.12 -3.30
CA LEU A 38 12.48 -7.74 -3.00
C LEU A 38 11.79 -7.12 -4.22
N PHE A 39 10.52 -6.77 -4.07
CA PHE A 39 9.76 -6.07 -5.11
C PHE A 39 9.76 -4.56 -4.89
N ILE A 40 10.29 -3.81 -5.86
CA ILE A 40 10.35 -2.35 -5.85
C ILE A 40 9.21 -1.78 -6.70
N CYS A 41 8.64 -0.66 -6.28
CA CYS A 41 7.53 -0.01 -6.96
C CYS A 41 7.58 1.52 -6.86
N GLY A 42 6.66 2.19 -7.57
CA GLY A 42 6.58 3.64 -7.64
C GLY A 42 7.71 4.27 -8.45
N LEU A 43 7.77 5.60 -8.45
CA LEU A 43 8.72 6.36 -9.27
C LEU A 43 10.19 6.04 -8.96
N GLY A 44 10.50 5.66 -7.72
CA GLY A 44 11.85 5.27 -7.30
C GLY A 44 12.36 3.98 -7.94
N ALA A 45 11.47 3.08 -8.39
CA ALA A 45 11.85 1.86 -9.09
C ALA A 45 12.54 2.13 -10.45
N ASN A 46 12.29 3.29 -11.04
CA ASN A 46 12.87 3.69 -12.33
C ASN A 46 14.24 4.38 -12.18
N ASN A 47 14.71 4.65 -10.96
CA ASN A 47 16.02 5.25 -10.73
C ASN A 47 17.10 4.17 -10.59
N MET A 48 17.83 3.91 -11.68
CA MET A 48 18.87 2.87 -11.71
C MET A 48 19.96 3.08 -10.64
N ASN A 49 20.34 4.32 -10.32
CA ASN A 49 21.33 4.57 -9.25
C ASN A 49 20.87 4.07 -7.87
N VAL A 50 19.56 4.11 -7.60
CA VAL A 50 18.98 3.57 -6.36
C VAL A 50 18.90 2.06 -6.43
N VAL A 51 18.34 1.51 -7.52
CA VAL A 51 18.14 0.07 -7.69
C VAL A 51 19.48 -0.68 -7.70
N ASP A 52 20.48 -0.18 -8.40
CA ASP A 52 21.81 -0.79 -8.49
C ASP A 52 22.53 -0.75 -7.14
N HIS A 53 22.38 0.34 -6.38
CA HIS A 53 22.92 0.41 -5.03
C HIS A 53 22.26 -0.62 -4.10
N ILE A 54 20.94 -0.80 -4.17
CA ILE A 54 20.21 -1.81 -3.39
C ILE A 54 20.67 -3.21 -3.78
N LYS A 55 20.74 -3.53 -5.07
CA LYS A 55 21.21 -4.83 -5.58
C LYS A 55 22.64 -5.13 -5.12
N THR A 56 23.52 -4.13 -5.16
CA THR A 56 24.92 -4.26 -4.71
C THR A 56 25.00 -4.49 -3.20
N ALA A 57 24.17 -3.79 -2.42
CA ALA A 57 24.17 -3.91 -0.97
C ALA A 57 23.47 -5.18 -0.46
N LEU A 58 22.57 -5.76 -1.26
CA LEU A 58 21.78 -6.95 -0.94
C LEU A 58 21.94 -8.04 -2.03
N PRO A 59 23.16 -8.59 -2.21
CA PRO A 59 23.46 -9.49 -3.33
C PRO A 59 22.72 -10.83 -3.24
N ASP A 60 22.36 -11.27 -2.02
CA ASP A 60 21.68 -12.54 -1.80
C ASP A 60 20.18 -12.49 -2.09
N ILE A 61 19.64 -11.32 -2.48
CA ILE A 61 18.21 -11.06 -2.62
C ILE A 61 17.90 -10.72 -4.07
N THR A 62 16.92 -11.43 -4.63
CA THR A 62 16.45 -11.18 -5.98
C THR A 62 15.59 -9.92 -6.00
N THR A 63 16.14 -8.82 -6.51
CA THR A 63 15.44 -7.54 -6.61
C THR A 63 14.72 -7.41 -7.96
N LYS A 64 13.39 -7.27 -7.93
CA LYS A 64 12.48 -7.20 -9.10
C LYS A 64 11.57 -5.97 -9.05
N SER A 65 11.02 -5.54 -10.19
CA SER A 65 9.91 -4.57 -10.21
C SER A 65 8.59 -5.29 -9.90
N LEU A 66 7.59 -4.56 -9.40
CA LEU A 66 6.22 -5.09 -9.39
C LEU A 66 5.69 -5.40 -10.80
N ASP A 67 6.19 -4.69 -11.81
CA ASP A 67 5.80 -4.95 -13.20
C ASP A 67 6.18 -6.37 -13.64
N ASP A 68 7.27 -6.92 -13.10
CA ASP A 68 7.78 -8.27 -13.41
C ASP A 68 6.81 -9.37 -12.96
N ILE A 69 5.91 -9.07 -12.01
CA ILE A 69 4.86 -9.99 -11.55
C ILE A 69 3.46 -9.59 -12.06
N GLY A 70 3.40 -8.72 -13.06
CA GLY A 70 2.15 -8.30 -13.71
C GLY A 70 1.34 -7.25 -12.93
N ILE A 71 1.92 -6.63 -11.90
CA ILE A 71 1.27 -5.53 -11.18
C ILE A 71 1.92 -4.22 -11.60
N PRO A 72 1.20 -3.30 -12.28
CA PRO A 72 1.79 -2.04 -12.69
C PRO A 72 2.29 -1.26 -11.46
N GLY A 73 3.59 -1.04 -11.37
CA GLY A 73 4.24 -0.48 -10.17
C GLY A 73 3.71 0.92 -9.81
N ASN A 74 3.34 1.70 -10.81
CA ASN A 74 2.74 3.03 -10.66
C ASN A 74 1.24 2.99 -10.30
N ALA A 75 0.54 1.88 -10.58
CA ALA A 75 -0.89 1.74 -10.27
C ALA A 75 -1.14 1.21 -8.85
N LYS A 76 -0.10 0.78 -8.12
CA LYS A 76 -0.22 0.18 -6.78
C LYS A 76 -1.11 0.97 -5.82
N ALA A 77 -0.98 2.30 -5.80
CA ALA A 77 -1.78 3.16 -4.92
C ALA A 77 -3.26 3.17 -5.33
N SER A 78 -3.53 3.29 -6.63
CA SER A 78 -4.89 3.26 -7.18
C SER A 78 -5.56 1.89 -7.01
N LEU A 79 -4.81 0.80 -7.21
CA LEU A 79 -5.28 -0.56 -6.97
C LEU A 79 -5.63 -0.78 -5.50
N ARG A 80 -4.77 -0.32 -4.59
CA ARG A 80 -5.06 -0.35 -3.14
C ARG A 80 -6.30 0.46 -2.79
N CYS A 81 -6.49 1.63 -3.40
CA CYS A 81 -7.67 2.47 -3.19
C CYS A 81 -8.95 1.77 -3.67
N ALA A 82 -8.92 1.15 -4.85
CA ALA A 82 -10.04 0.40 -5.39
C ALA A 82 -10.40 -0.81 -4.50
N GLN A 83 -9.40 -1.57 -4.04
CA GLN A 83 -9.61 -2.67 -3.11
C GLN A 83 -10.22 -2.16 -1.80
N LEU A 84 -9.63 -1.12 -1.20
CA LEU A 84 -10.14 -0.51 0.03
C LEU A 84 -11.61 -0.08 -0.13
N GLY A 85 -11.97 0.57 -1.24
CA GLY A 85 -13.35 0.95 -1.53
C GLY A 85 -14.31 -0.25 -1.63
N LEU A 86 -13.88 -1.35 -2.27
CA LEU A 86 -14.67 -2.58 -2.32
C LEU A 86 -14.88 -3.20 -0.94
N GLU A 87 -13.81 -3.30 -0.14
CA GLU A 87 -13.91 -3.83 1.22
C GLU A 87 -14.79 -2.95 2.12
N THR A 88 -14.73 -1.61 1.97
CA THR A 88 -15.65 -0.68 2.64
C THR A 88 -17.10 -0.96 2.22
N LEU A 89 -17.36 -1.18 0.93
CA LEU A 89 -18.70 -1.53 0.41
C LEU A 89 -19.18 -2.88 0.97
N LEU A 90 -18.26 -3.83 1.13
CA LEU A 90 -18.52 -5.14 1.69
C LEU A 90 -18.47 -5.17 3.22
N GLY A 91 -18.38 -4.01 3.90
CA GLY A 91 -18.33 -3.96 5.37
C GLY A 91 -17.26 -4.86 5.98
N HIS A 92 -16.24 -5.21 5.18
CA HIS A 92 -15.16 -6.07 5.63
C HIS A 92 -14.20 -5.21 6.42
N ALA A 93 -13.82 -5.73 7.58
CA ALA A 93 -12.73 -5.16 8.31
C ALA A 93 -11.44 -5.37 7.52
N ILE A 94 -10.74 -4.27 7.25
CA ILE A 94 -9.42 -4.36 6.65
C ILE A 94 -8.42 -4.07 7.75
N ASP A 95 -7.56 -5.04 8.01
CA ASP A 95 -6.35 -4.81 8.79
C ASP A 95 -5.34 -4.06 7.93
N CYS A 96 -5.56 -2.75 7.80
CA CYS A 96 -4.63 -1.82 7.17
C CYS A 96 -3.41 -1.50 8.06
N VAL A 97 -3.36 -2.09 9.25
CA VAL A 97 -2.37 -1.79 10.28
C VAL A 97 -1.21 -2.79 10.18
N PRO A 98 0.04 -2.35 9.97
CA PRO A 98 1.18 -3.24 10.06
C PRO A 98 1.26 -3.85 11.47
N VAL A 99 1.78 -5.06 11.59
CA VAL A 99 1.86 -5.90 12.81
C VAL A 99 2.33 -5.16 14.09
N GLN A 100 2.97 -4.01 13.95
CA GLN A 100 3.57 -3.17 14.99
C GLN A 100 2.59 -2.35 15.84
N THR A 101 1.28 -2.39 15.57
CA THR A 101 0.28 -1.65 16.36
C THR A 101 -0.86 -2.57 16.83
N LYS A 102 -0.53 -3.83 17.17
CA LYS A 102 -1.50 -4.83 17.65
C LYS A 102 -2.06 -4.55 19.04
N GLU A 103 -1.53 -3.60 19.79
CA GLU A 103 -1.98 -3.28 21.15
C GLU A 103 -3.29 -2.45 21.19
N GLN A 104 -3.83 -2.00 20.06
CA GLN A 104 -5.15 -1.37 20.03
C GLN A 104 -6.08 -2.06 19.03
N GLN A 105 -6.85 -3.00 19.59
CA GLN A 105 -8.05 -3.59 19.01
C GLN A 105 -9.02 -2.50 18.55
N GLN A 106 -9.35 -2.49 17.26
CA GLN A 106 -10.63 -3.00 16.75
C GLN A 106 -10.49 -3.00 15.24
N GLN A 107 -10.96 -4.08 14.60
CA GLN A 107 -11.22 -4.12 13.17
C GLN A 107 -11.90 -2.80 12.74
N ARG A 108 -11.12 -1.85 12.21
CA ARG A 108 -11.62 -0.52 11.90
C ARG A 108 -12.18 -0.63 10.49
N LEU A 109 -13.50 -0.54 10.37
CA LEU A 109 -14.11 -0.23 9.09
C LEU A 109 -13.48 1.08 8.61
N SER A 110 -12.63 0.98 7.60
CA SER A 110 -11.89 2.11 7.07
C SER A 110 -12.69 2.66 5.90
N GLY A 111 -13.07 3.93 5.98
CA GLY A 111 -13.68 4.66 4.88
C GLY A 111 -15.08 5.20 5.19
N PHE A 112 -15.40 6.32 4.54
CA PHE A 112 -16.74 6.88 4.48
C PHE A 112 -17.32 6.62 3.09
N MET A 113 -18.60 6.27 3.03
CA MET A 113 -19.30 6.03 1.78
C MET A 113 -20.22 7.20 1.44
N SER A 114 -19.97 7.85 0.32
CA SER A 114 -20.88 8.84 -0.25
C SER A 114 -21.77 8.19 -1.30
N LYS A 115 -23.09 8.31 -1.15
CA LYS A 115 -24.06 7.74 -2.09
C LYS A 115 -24.13 8.60 -3.36
N GLY A 116 -23.75 8.01 -4.50
CA GLY A 116 -23.88 8.64 -5.82
C GLY A 116 -25.27 8.48 -6.44
N LYS A 117 -25.48 9.05 -7.63
CA LYS A 117 -26.76 9.00 -8.37
C LYS A 117 -27.24 7.58 -8.68
N ARG A 118 -26.32 6.61 -8.83
CA ARG A 118 -26.60 5.21 -9.15
C ARG A 118 -26.43 4.25 -7.96
N TRP A 119 -26.65 4.76 -6.76
CA TRP A 119 -26.42 4.00 -5.52
C TRP A 119 -27.33 2.77 -5.42
N GLU A 120 -28.60 2.89 -5.78
CA GLU A 120 -29.56 1.79 -5.66
C GLU A 120 -29.27 0.64 -6.63
N GLU A 121 -28.80 0.92 -7.86
CA GLU A 121 -28.36 -0.13 -8.78
C GLU A 121 -27.11 -0.84 -8.26
N THR A 122 -26.14 -0.07 -7.77
CA THR A 122 -24.88 -0.59 -7.22
C THR A 122 -25.15 -1.47 -6.00
N LYS A 123 -26.04 -1.04 -5.11
CA LYS A 123 -26.47 -1.79 -3.93
C LYS A 123 -27.09 -3.14 -4.31
N LYS A 124 -27.94 -3.20 -5.35
CA LYS A 124 -28.52 -4.45 -5.84
C LYS A 124 -27.44 -5.41 -6.37
N GLN A 125 -26.44 -4.89 -7.08
CA GLN A 125 -25.31 -5.70 -7.56
C GLN A 125 -24.49 -6.27 -6.39
N ILE A 126 -24.22 -5.46 -5.36
CA ILE A 126 -23.50 -5.90 -4.17
C ILE A 126 -24.29 -6.99 -3.44
N LEU A 127 -25.60 -6.80 -3.22
CA LEU A 127 -26.44 -7.81 -2.57
C LEU A 127 -26.46 -9.14 -3.35
N LYS A 128 -26.48 -9.07 -4.68
CA LYS A 128 -26.38 -10.26 -5.54
C LYS A 128 -25.03 -10.95 -5.39
N PHE A 129 -23.93 -10.19 -5.39
CA PHE A 129 -22.57 -10.71 -5.17
C PHE A 129 -22.44 -11.43 -3.82
N CYS A 130 -23.10 -10.91 -2.78
CA CYS A 130 -23.06 -11.46 -1.42
C CYS A 130 -24.02 -12.63 -1.18
N GLY A 131 -24.70 -13.13 -2.23
CA GLY A 131 -25.69 -14.21 -2.10
C GLY A 131 -26.91 -13.84 -1.25
N GLY A 132 -27.26 -12.55 -1.16
CA GLY A 132 -28.40 -12.06 -0.38
C GLY A 132 -28.13 -11.83 1.12
N ASN A 133 -26.92 -12.10 1.62
CA ASN A 133 -26.56 -11.81 3.00
C ASN A 133 -26.45 -10.29 3.25
N LYS A 134 -27.05 -9.79 4.33
CA LYS A 134 -26.95 -8.37 4.72
C LYS A 134 -25.55 -8.08 5.25
N ILE A 135 -24.75 -7.44 4.40
CA ILE A 135 -23.38 -7.04 4.72
C ILE A 135 -23.32 -5.63 5.35
N LEU A 136 -24.34 -4.80 5.12
CA LEU A 136 -24.37 -3.43 5.61
C LEU A 136 -24.70 -3.41 7.12
N LYS A 137 -23.67 -3.39 7.98
CA LYS A 137 -23.79 -2.55 9.18
C LYS A 137 -23.91 -1.14 8.65
N GLU A 138 -25.06 -0.52 8.85
CA GLU A 138 -25.32 0.85 8.44
C GLU A 138 -24.31 1.75 9.17
N ILE A 139 -23.19 2.04 8.51
CA ILE A 139 -22.20 2.99 9.02
C ILE A 139 -22.97 4.32 9.09
N ALA A 140 -23.24 4.78 10.31
CA ALA A 140 -23.92 6.04 10.56
C ALA A 140 -23.17 7.16 9.83
N LEU A 141 -23.72 7.63 8.73
CA LEU A 141 -23.20 8.80 8.02
C LEU A 141 -23.68 10.02 8.81
N PRO A 142 -22.79 10.89 9.33
CA PRO A 142 -23.22 12.22 9.72
C PRO A 142 -23.77 12.92 8.46
N ASN A 143 -25.02 13.36 8.54
CA ASN A 143 -25.62 14.17 7.50
C ASN A 143 -24.75 15.42 7.31
N SER A 144 -24.29 15.64 6.08
CA SER A 144 -23.52 16.79 5.61
C SER A 144 -22.16 17.03 6.27
N LEU A 145 -21.09 16.71 5.54
CA LEU A 145 -19.89 17.55 5.49
C LEU A 145 -19.15 17.25 4.18
N GLY A 146 -19.15 18.24 3.28
CA GLY A 146 -18.34 18.21 2.07
C GLY A 146 -16.87 18.22 2.45
N ILE A 147 -16.09 17.31 1.86
CA ILE A 147 -14.63 17.38 1.92
C ILE A 147 -14.13 17.20 0.50
N ALA A 148 -13.54 18.27 -0.01
CA ALA A 148 -12.80 18.32 -1.27
C ALA A 148 -11.51 17.52 -1.12
N PHE A 149 -11.19 16.72 -2.13
CA PHE A 149 -9.83 16.22 -2.34
C PHE A 149 -9.04 17.34 -3.02
N SER A 150 -8.01 17.86 -2.35
CA SER A 150 -6.92 18.65 -2.93
C SER A 150 -5.62 17.87 -2.73
#